data_AF-A0A517PA39-F1
#
_entry.id   AF-A0A517PA39-F1
#
_cell.length_a   1.000
_cell.length_b   1.000
_cell.length_c   1.000
_cell.angle_alpha   90.00
_cell.angle_beta   90.00
_cell.angle_gamma   90.00
#
_symmetry.space_group_name_H-M   'P 1'
#
loop_
_entity.id
_entity.type
_entity.pdbx_description
1 polymer ?
#
loop_
_entity_poly.entity_id
_entity_poly.type
_entity_poly.pdbx_seq_one_letter_code
_entity_poly.pdbx_strand_id
1 'polypeptide(L)'
;MARKNRNAMPDWFVQQDRSPPACVLCRHEYDRAKLTKHHLVPKSRGGTETVLLCRPCHKTVHATFTEKELERDYDTVEALRNAEALHGWISWIRKRKPGKRIRVR
;
A
#
# COMPACT_ATOMS: atom_id res chain seq x y z
N MET A 1 5.04 -24.75 50.28
CA MET A 1 5.80 -23.75 49.48
C MET A 1 5.56 -24.04 48.00
N ALA A 2 4.67 -23.29 47.33
CA ALA A 2 4.37 -23.50 45.91
C ALA A 2 4.90 -22.31 45.09
N ARG A 3 5.91 -22.57 44.25
CA ARG A 3 6.48 -21.59 43.33
C ARG A 3 5.43 -21.24 42.28
N LYS A 4 4.73 -20.11 42.42
CA LYS A 4 3.81 -19.64 41.38
C LYS A 4 4.62 -19.05 40.23
N ASN A 5 4.63 -19.82 39.14
CA ASN A 5 5.24 -19.53 37.84
C ASN A 5 4.78 -18.15 37.31
N ARG A 6 5.72 -17.30 36.87
CA ARG A 6 5.51 -15.87 36.56
C ARG A 6 5.09 -15.53 35.14
N ASN A 7 4.89 -16.50 34.25
CA ASN A 7 4.60 -16.21 32.85
C ASN A 7 3.31 -16.89 32.36
N ALA A 8 2.22 -16.14 32.35
CA ALA A 8 1.11 -16.35 31.41
C ALA A 8 0.52 -14.97 31.10
N MET A 9 0.80 -14.45 29.90
CA MET A 9 0.13 -13.23 29.43
C MET A 9 -1.37 -13.56 29.29
N PRO A 10 -2.27 -12.70 29.82
CA PRO A 10 -3.69 -12.98 29.83
C PRO A 10 -4.30 -12.90 28.42
N ASP A 11 -5.31 -13.75 28.21
CA ASP A 11 -6.00 -14.05 26.94
C ASP A 11 -6.63 -12.83 26.23
N TRP A 12 -6.77 -11.70 26.92
CA TRP A 12 -7.36 -10.48 26.36
C TRP A 12 -6.43 -9.68 25.43
N PHE A 13 -5.17 -10.09 25.21
CA PHE A 13 -4.17 -9.31 24.47
C PHE A 13 -3.90 -9.73 23.01
N VAL A 14 -4.63 -10.67 22.38
CA VAL A 14 -4.31 -11.05 20.99
C VAL A 14 -5.54 -11.23 20.13
N GLN A 15 -6.07 -10.13 19.61
CA GLN A 15 -6.84 -10.16 18.36
C GLN A 15 -6.57 -8.89 17.53
N GLN A 16 -5.36 -8.80 16.95
CA GLN A 16 -5.14 -7.93 15.79
C GLN A 16 -5.60 -8.66 14.52
N ASP A 17 -6.24 -7.92 13.62
CA ASP A 17 -6.69 -8.39 12.32
C ASP A 17 -5.60 -9.26 11.66
N ARG A 18 -5.97 -10.48 11.26
CA ARG A 18 -5.04 -11.47 10.69
C ARG A 18 -5.00 -11.41 9.17
N SER A 19 -5.74 -10.48 8.54
CA SER A 19 -5.76 -10.36 7.09
C SER A 19 -4.55 -9.56 6.61
N PRO A 20 -3.75 -10.10 5.68
CA PRO A 20 -2.61 -9.36 5.14
C PRO A 20 -3.14 -8.13 4.39
N PRO A 21 -2.53 -6.95 4.60
CA PRO A 21 -2.93 -5.76 3.85
C PRO A 21 -2.67 -5.93 2.35
N ALA A 22 -3.54 -5.34 1.53
CA ALA A 22 -3.42 -5.37 0.09
C ALA A 22 -3.00 -4.01 -0.49
N CYS A 23 -2.34 -4.04 -1.64
CA CYS A 23 -2.04 -2.82 -2.40
C CYS A 23 -3.31 -2.30 -3.10
N VAL A 24 -3.62 -1.01 -2.99
CA VAL A 24 -4.86 -0.45 -3.56
C VAL A 24 -4.92 -0.50 -5.10
N LEU A 25 -3.76 -0.49 -5.78
CA LEU A 25 -3.69 -0.57 -7.25
C LEU A 25 -3.73 -2.03 -7.76
N CYS A 26 -2.73 -2.85 -7.41
CA CYS A 26 -2.63 -4.21 -7.95
C CYS A 26 -3.50 -5.24 -7.21
N ARG A 27 -4.05 -4.89 -6.03
CA ARG A 27 -4.87 -5.77 -5.16
C ARG A 27 -4.18 -7.05 -4.67
N HIS A 28 -2.89 -7.19 -4.87
CA HIS A 28 -2.12 -8.28 -4.25
C HIS A 28 -1.95 -8.02 -2.75
N GLU A 29 -2.00 -9.10 -1.98
CA GLU A 29 -1.68 -9.10 -0.55
C GLU A 29 -0.16 -9.10 -0.33
N TYR A 30 0.28 -8.38 0.70
CA TYR A 30 1.69 -8.28 1.07
C TYR A 30 1.84 -8.25 2.58
N ASP A 31 3.03 -8.60 3.06
CA ASP A 31 3.43 -8.23 4.42
C ASP A 31 3.40 -6.71 4.58
N ARG A 32 2.94 -6.21 5.73
CA ARG A 32 2.89 -4.77 6.05
C ARG A 32 4.23 -4.07 5.74
N ALA A 33 5.36 -4.71 6.02
CA ALA A 33 6.70 -4.19 5.77
C ALA A 33 7.08 -4.01 4.28
N LYS A 34 6.35 -4.65 3.36
CA LYS A 34 6.55 -4.54 1.90
C LYS A 34 5.65 -3.48 1.26
N LEU A 35 4.65 -2.99 1.99
CA LEU A 35 3.81 -1.88 1.56
C LEU A 35 4.43 -0.56 2.01
N THR A 36 4.16 0.47 1.23
CA THR A 36 4.60 1.84 1.46
C THR A 36 3.39 2.75 1.44
N LYS A 37 3.40 3.77 2.30
CA LYS A 37 2.37 4.80 2.30
C LYS A 37 2.60 5.73 1.11
N HIS A 38 1.55 5.99 0.35
CA HIS A 38 1.51 7.00 -0.70
C HIS A 38 0.48 8.05 -0.32
N HIS A 39 0.83 9.32 -0.39
CA HIS A 39 -0.13 10.41 -0.15
C HIS A 39 -0.83 10.70 -1.46
N LEU A 40 -2.16 10.71 -1.47
CA LEU A 40 -2.93 10.98 -2.70
C LEU A 40 -2.72 12.42 -3.15
N VAL A 41 -2.83 13.35 -2.21
CA VAL A 41 -2.34 14.72 -2.36
C VAL A 41 -0.92 14.80 -1.80
N PRO A 42 0.07 15.36 -2.52
CA PRO A 42 1.42 15.52 -2.00
C PRO A 42 1.46 16.21 -0.63
N LYS A 43 2.31 15.74 0.29
CA LYS A 43 2.44 16.32 1.63
C LYS A 43 2.78 17.81 1.61
N SER A 44 3.56 18.26 0.61
CA SER A 44 3.90 19.67 0.37
C SER A 44 2.70 20.56 0.08
N ARG A 45 1.56 19.97 -0.30
CA ARG A 45 0.28 20.62 -0.60
C ARG A 45 -0.77 20.41 0.49
N GLY A 46 -0.39 19.87 1.65
CA GLY A 46 -1.29 19.66 2.78
C GLY A 46 -2.05 18.32 2.76
N GLY A 47 -1.67 17.38 1.89
CA GLY A 47 -2.31 16.07 1.84
C GLY A 47 -2.10 15.24 3.10
N THR A 48 -3.20 14.75 3.68
CA THR A 48 -3.23 13.90 4.89
C THR A 48 -3.64 12.47 4.59
N GLU A 49 -4.39 12.27 3.51
CA GLU A 49 -4.89 10.96 3.11
C GLU A 49 -3.76 10.10 2.53
N THR A 50 -3.60 8.91 3.10
CA THR A 50 -2.57 7.96 2.67
C THR A 50 -3.14 6.60 2.36
N VAL A 51 -2.58 5.98 1.32
CA VAL A 51 -2.99 4.66 0.85
C VAL A 51 -1.79 3.73 0.82
N LEU A 52 -2.07 2.43 0.90
CA LEU A 52 -1.02 1.41 0.87
C LEU A 52 -0.74 0.96 -0.57
N LEU A 53 0.49 1.20 -1.02
CA LEU A 53 1.00 0.73 -2.29
C LEU A 53 2.19 -0.20 -2.10
N CYS A 54 2.26 -1.26 -2.91
CA CYS A 54 3.50 -2.02 -3.03
C CYS A 54 4.56 -1.15 -3.74
N ARG A 55 5.83 -1.38 -3.41
CA ARG A 55 6.97 -0.62 -3.98
C ARG A 55 6.93 -0.41 -5.50
N PRO A 56 6.65 -1.43 -6.34
CA PRO A 56 6.60 -1.20 -7.78
C PRO A 56 5.41 -0.33 -8.19
N CYS A 57 4.22 -0.50 -7.62
CA CYS A 57 3.08 0.38 -7.94
C CYS A 57 3.34 1.81 -7.49
N HIS A 58 3.93 2.00 -6.30
CA HIS A 58 4.28 3.33 -5.81
C HIS A 58 5.29 4.04 -6.73
N LYS A 59 6.34 3.32 -7.15
CA LYS A 59 7.32 3.88 -8.09
C LYS A 59 6.68 4.21 -9.44
N THR A 60 5.77 3.39 -9.94
CA THR A 60 5.08 3.67 -11.21
C THR A 60 4.21 4.92 -11.12
N VAL A 61 3.49 5.14 -10.01
CA VAL A 61 2.68 6.36 -9.82
C VAL A 61 3.55 7.61 -9.96
N HIS A 62 4.68 7.67 -9.24
CA HIS A 62 5.60 8.81 -9.33
C HIS A 62 6.39 8.90 -10.64
N ALA A 63 6.49 7.81 -11.40
CA ALA A 63 7.07 7.83 -12.74
C ALA A 63 6.07 8.26 -13.82
N THR A 64 4.77 8.15 -13.54
CA THR A 64 3.68 8.43 -14.50
C THR A 64 3.12 9.83 -14.32
N PHE A 65 2.95 10.27 -13.07
CA PHE A 65 2.33 11.55 -12.75
C PHE A 65 3.27 12.46 -11.98
N THR A 66 3.20 13.74 -12.29
CA THR A 66 3.81 14.80 -11.51
C THR A 66 3.00 15.07 -10.23
N GLU A 67 3.62 15.73 -9.24
CA GLU A 67 2.93 16.13 -8.01
C GLU A 67 1.70 17.01 -8.28
N LYS A 68 1.73 17.84 -9.33
CA LYS A 68 0.60 18.71 -9.71
C LYS A 68 -0.57 17.91 -10.29
N GLU A 69 -0.30 16.89 -11.10
CA GLU A 69 -1.34 16.01 -11.65
C GLU A 69 -1.97 15.16 -10.56
N LEU A 70 -1.17 14.65 -9.61
CA LEU A 70 -1.69 13.93 -8.46
C LEU A 70 -2.61 14.80 -7.60
N GLU A 71 -2.23 16.06 -7.36
CA GLU A 71 -3.03 17.02 -6.61
C GLU A 71 -4.35 17.39 -7.30
N ARG A 72 -4.36 17.56 -8.62
CA ARG A 72 -5.52 18.12 -9.35
C ARG A 72 -6.48 17.06 -9.86
N ASP A 73 -5.96 15.94 -10.34
CA ASP A 73 -6.72 14.98 -11.14
C ASP A 73 -6.78 13.58 -10.51
N TYR A 74 -5.88 13.26 -9.56
CA TYR A 74 -5.75 11.92 -8.96
C TYR A 74 -5.65 11.95 -7.43
N ASP A 75 -6.36 12.87 -6.79
CA ASP A 75 -6.37 13.10 -5.34
C ASP A 75 -7.19 12.04 -4.56
N THR A 76 -7.86 11.14 -5.26
CA THR A 76 -8.66 10.05 -4.68
C THR A 76 -8.20 8.66 -5.13
N VAL A 77 -8.55 7.64 -4.35
CA VAL A 77 -8.25 6.24 -4.70
C VAL A 77 -8.93 5.83 -5.99
N GLU A 78 -10.19 6.21 -6.17
CA GLU A 78 -10.92 5.91 -7.41
C GLU A 78 -10.29 6.58 -8.62
N ALA A 79 -9.91 7.86 -8.54
CA ALA A 79 -9.27 8.55 -9.64
C ALA A 79 -7.95 7.87 -10.03
N LEU A 80 -7.10 7.54 -9.05
CA LEU A 80 -5.82 6.88 -9.30
C LEU A 80 -6.00 5.46 -9.89
N ARG A 81 -7.05 4.73 -9.49
CA ARG A 81 -7.34 3.38 -10.01
C ARG A 81 -7.90 3.39 -11.43
N ASN A 82 -8.67 4.42 -11.79
CA ASN A 82 -9.28 4.61 -13.11
C ASN A 82 -8.39 5.42 -14.07
N ALA A 83 -7.19 5.81 -13.63
CA ALA A 83 -6.25 6.55 -14.46
C ALA A 83 -5.82 5.72 -15.67
N GLU A 84 -6.13 6.20 -16.87
CA GLU A 84 -5.88 5.48 -18.12
C GLU A 84 -4.40 5.13 -18.30
N ALA A 85 -3.51 6.06 -17.94
CA ALA A 85 -2.06 5.87 -18.00
C ALA A 85 -1.57 4.70 -17.11
N LEU A 86 -2.33 4.30 -16.08
CA LEU A 86 -2.00 3.17 -15.20
C LEU A 86 -2.67 1.86 -15.61
N HIS A 87 -3.70 1.85 -16.46
CA HIS A 87 -4.45 0.64 -16.79
C HIS A 87 -3.58 -0.49 -17.37
N GLY A 88 -2.68 -0.15 -18.30
CA GLY A 88 -1.74 -1.11 -18.89
C GLY A 88 -0.81 -1.70 -17.84
N TRP A 89 -0.27 -0.84 -16.96
CA TRP A 89 0.58 -1.26 -15.85
C TRP A 89 -0.16 -2.17 -14.86
N ILE A 90 -1.36 -1.75 -14.40
CA ILE A 90 -2.19 -2.50 -13.43
C ILE A 90 -2.55 -3.88 -14.00
N SER A 91 -2.93 -3.94 -15.27
CA SER A 91 -3.26 -5.21 -15.94
C SER A 91 -2.06 -6.15 -16.04
N TRP A 92 -0.87 -5.61 -16.28
CA TRP A 92 0.36 -6.37 -16.36
C TRP A 92 0.86 -6.85 -14.99
N ILE A 93 0.89 -5.97 -13.98
CA ILE A 93 1.41 -6.27 -12.64
C ILE A 93 0.54 -7.30 -11.91
N ARG A 94 -0.78 -7.30 -12.13
CA ARG A 94 -1.71 -8.28 -11.57
C ARG A 94 -1.40 -9.72 -11.97
N LYS A 95 -0.80 -9.92 -13.15
CA LYS A 95 -0.37 -11.24 -13.65
C LYS A 95 0.98 -11.70 -13.07
N ARG A 96 1.67 -10.87 -12.29
CA ARG A 96 2.98 -11.19 -11.71
C ARG A 96 2.85 -11.72 -10.30
N LYS A 97 3.81 -12.56 -9.88
CA LYS A 97 3.88 -13.07 -8.51
C LYS A 97 4.09 -11.90 -7.52
N PRO A 98 3.26 -11.78 -6.46
CA PRO A 98 3.48 -10.76 -5.43
C PRO A 98 4.85 -10.93 -4.77
N GLY A 99 5.44 -9.83 -4.33
CA GLY A 99 6.75 -9.80 -3.69
C GLY A 99 7.96 -9.92 -4.64
N LYS A 100 7.77 -10.22 -5.93
CA LYS A 100 8.87 -10.21 -6.91
C LYS A 100 9.42 -8.79 -7.06
N ARG A 101 10.76 -8.65 -6.98
CA ARG A 101 11.43 -7.38 -7.27
C ARG A 101 11.26 -7.06 -8.76
N ILE A 102 10.56 -5.97 -9.06
CA ILE A 102 10.29 -5.49 -10.41
C ILE A 102 11.00 -4.16 -10.59
N ARG A 103 11.76 -4.03 -11.69
CA ARG A 103 12.38 -2.77 -12.07
C ARG A 103 11.35 -1.93 -12.80
N VAL A 104 10.87 -0.88 -12.15
CA VAL A 104 10.12 0.20 -12.80
C VAL A 104 11.13 1.14 -13.45
N ARG A 105 10.86 1.56 -14.68
CA ARG A 105 11.72 2.47 -15.43
C ARG A 105 11.78 3.84 -14.76
#